data_AF-A0A401QCD4-F1
#
_entry.id   AF-A0A401QCD4-F1
#
_cell.length_a   1.000
_cell.length_b   1.000
_cell.length_c   1.000
_cell.angle_alpha   90.00
_cell.angle_beta   90.00
_cell.angle_gamma   90.00
#
_symmetry.space_group_name_H-M   'P 1'
#
loop_
_entity.id
_entity.type
_entity.pdbx_description
1 polymer ?
#
loop_
_entity_poly.entity_id
_entity_poly.type
_entity_poly.pdbx_seq_one_letter_code
_entity_poly.pdbx_strand_id
1 'polypeptide(L)'
;MEEDEDAYKKQFSRYIKNGVTPEMVEEIYKTAHREIRANPNQEKKVRKEMLKAKRWNRRKLSLAQRQDRIAQRKASFLRAQAKVDD
;
A
#
# COMPACT_ATOMS: atom_id res chain seq x y z
N MET A 1 -41.39 -1.65 7.76
CA MET A 1 -39.95 -1.36 7.70
C MET A 1 -39.30 -2.45 8.53
N GLU A 2 -39.38 -3.65 7.97
CA GLU A 2 -38.99 -4.90 8.60
C GLU A 2 -37.47 -4.87 8.75
N GLU A 3 -36.95 -5.32 9.88
CA GLU A 3 -35.54 -5.34 10.21
C GLU A 3 -34.77 -6.14 9.15
N ASP A 4 -34.27 -5.46 8.12
CA ASP A 4 -33.40 -6.06 7.12
C ASP A 4 -32.06 -6.36 7.80
N GLU A 5 -31.98 -7.55 8.40
CA GLU A 5 -30.80 -8.03 9.10
C GLU A 5 -29.57 -8.03 8.18
N ASP A 6 -29.76 -8.25 6.88
CA ASP A 6 -28.66 -8.24 5.92
C ASP A 6 -28.17 -6.81 5.66
N ALA A 7 -29.08 -5.83 5.57
CA ALA A 7 -28.71 -4.43 5.56
C ALA A 7 -28.02 -3.99 6.87
N TYR A 8 -28.50 -4.46 8.02
CA TYR A 8 -27.89 -4.17 9.33
C TYR A 8 -26.48 -4.75 9.44
N LYS A 9 -26.30 -6.03 9.10
CA LYS A 9 -24.98 -6.69 9.07
C LYS A 9 -24.04 -5.99 8.08
N LYS A 10 -24.54 -5.53 6.93
CA LYS A 10 -23.75 -4.78 5.94
C LYS A 10 -23.29 -3.43 6.48
N GLN A 11 -24.20 -2.63 7.05
CA GLN A 11 -23.91 -1.29 7.56
C GLN A 11 -23.05 -1.31 8.82
N PHE A 12 -23.36 -2.21 9.76
CA PHE A 12 -22.73 -2.29 11.08
C PHE A 12 -21.74 -3.43 11.23
N SER A 13 -21.27 -4.03 10.13
CA SER A 13 -20.31 -5.14 10.11
C SER A 13 -19.11 -4.94 11.05
N ARG A 14 -18.52 -3.74 11.09
CA ARG A 14 -17.38 -3.41 11.97
C ARG A 14 -17.78 -3.27 13.44
N TYR A 15 -18.97 -2.76 13.71
CA TYR A 15 -19.50 -2.62 15.09
C TYR A 15 -19.75 -4.01 15.66
N ILE A 16 -20.40 -4.89 14.89
CA ILE A 16 -20.61 -6.30 15.25
C ILE A 16 -19.27 -7.00 15.46
N LYS A 17 -18.30 -6.85 14.54
CA LYS A 17 -16.96 -7.45 14.65
C LYS A 17 -16.21 -7.01 15.91
N ASN A 18 -16.38 -5.76 16.33
CA ASN A 18 -15.70 -5.19 17.48
C ASN A 18 -16.54 -5.23 18.77
N GLY A 19 -17.74 -5.84 18.74
CA GLY A 19 -18.63 -5.93 19.91
C GLY A 19 -19.20 -4.59 20.38
N VAL A 20 -19.29 -3.58 19.51
CA VAL A 20 -19.81 -2.25 19.86
C VAL A 20 -21.33 -2.28 19.77
N THR A 21 -21.99 -2.11 20.92
CA THR A 21 -23.46 -1.99 21.01
C THR A 21 -23.89 -0.53 20.85
N PRO A 22 -25.16 -0.26 20.49
CA PRO A 22 -25.67 1.11 20.34
C PRO A 22 -25.51 1.96 21.61
N GLU A 23 -25.69 1.37 22.79
CA GLU A 23 -25.59 2.05 24.09
C GLU A 23 -24.16 2.50 24.39
N MET A 24 -23.16 1.74 23.97
CA MET A 24 -21.75 2.04 24.22
C MET A 24 -21.22 3.18 23.35
N VAL A 25 -21.90 3.53 22.24
CA VAL A 25 -21.41 4.52 21.27
C VAL A 25 -21.19 5.89 21.92
N GLU A 26 -22.13 6.33 22.76
CA GLU A 26 -22.04 7.62 23.44
C GLU A 26 -20.85 7.68 24.43
N GLU A 27 -20.66 6.60 25.20
CA GLU A 27 -19.59 6.51 26.19
C GLU A 27 -18.20 6.48 25.54
N ILE A 28 -18.06 5.79 24.40
CA ILE A 28 -16.82 5.77 23.61
C ILE A 28 -16.41 7.18 23.21
N TYR A 29 -17.33 8.00 22.70
CA TYR A 29 -17.02 9.37 22.29
C TYR A 29 -16.72 10.29 23.48
N LYS A 30 -17.45 10.19 24.58
CA LYS A 30 -17.16 10.97 25.80
C LYS A 30 -15.76 10.65 26.34
N THR A 31 -15.41 9.38 26.37
CA THR A 31 -14.09 8.92 26.82
C THR A 31 -12.99 9.39 25.89
N ALA A 32 -13.17 9.24 24.57
CA ALA A 32 -12.21 9.73 23.57
C ALA A 32 -11.98 11.24 23.68
N HIS A 33 -13.03 12.04 23.88
CA HIS A 33 -12.89 13.48 24.08
C HIS A 33 -12.12 13.84 25.35
N ARG A 34 -12.30 13.08 26.45
CA ARG A 34 -11.51 13.27 27.67
C ARG A 34 -10.04 12.96 27.43
N GLU A 35 -9.73 11.87 26.74
CA GLU A 35 -8.35 11.44 26.45
C GLU A 35 -7.62 12.40 25.51
N ILE A 36 -8.26 12.86 24.43
CA ILE A 36 -7.67 13.82 23.49
C ILE A 36 -7.39 15.17 24.16
N ARG A 37 -8.28 15.62 25.08
CA ARG A 37 -8.04 16.86 25.85
C ARG A 37 -6.87 16.71 26.81
N ALA A 38 -6.70 15.54 27.41
CA ALA A 38 -5.57 15.27 28.31
C ALA A 38 -4.23 15.22 27.55
N ASN A 39 -4.21 14.57 26.38
CA ASN A 39 -3.00 14.41 25.56
C ASN A 39 -3.27 14.87 24.11
N PRO A 40 -3.14 16.17 23.81
CA PRO A 40 -3.45 16.70 22.49
C PRO A 40 -2.38 16.39 21.42
N ASN A 41 -1.19 15.96 21.83
CA ASN A 41 -0.06 15.72 20.93
C ASN A 41 -0.12 14.31 20.32
N GLN A 42 0.13 14.22 19.00
CA GLN A 42 0.23 12.95 18.31
C GLN A 42 1.60 12.30 18.54
N GLU A 43 1.62 11.13 19.17
CA GLU A 43 2.84 10.33 19.29
C GLU A 43 3.31 9.82 17.91
N LYS A 44 4.58 10.06 17.59
CA LYS A 44 5.18 9.56 16.35
C LYS A 44 5.41 8.06 16.49
N LYS A 45 4.75 7.28 15.64
CA LYS A 45 5.00 5.83 15.54
C LYS A 45 6.46 5.59 15.18
N VAL A 46 7.19 4.88 16.04
CA VAL A 46 8.54 4.42 15.74
C VAL A 46 8.45 3.45 14.56
N ARG A 47 9.09 3.80 13.45
CA ARG A 47 9.19 2.90 12.30
C ARG A 47 10.10 1.76 12.70
N LYS A 48 9.61 0.52 12.66
CA LYS A 48 10.46 -0.65 12.82
C LYS A 48 11.51 -0.62 11.71
N GLU A 49 12.79 -0.65 12.07
CA GLU A 49 13.85 -0.78 11.09
C GLU A 49 13.68 -2.12 10.37
N MET A 50 13.30 -2.07 9.10
CA MET A 50 13.23 -3.27 8.29
C MET A 50 14.65 -3.74 8.00
N LEU A 51 15.09 -4.84 8.62
CA LEU A 51 16.42 -5.45 8.47
C LEU A 51 16.86 -5.61 7.01
N LYS A 52 15.93 -5.82 6.08
CA LYS A 52 16.15 -5.76 4.64
C LYS A 52 14.98 -5.02 3.98
N ALA A 53 15.23 -3.81 3.48
CA ALA A 53 14.25 -3.10 2.68
C ALA A 53 13.95 -3.87 1.39
N LYS A 54 12.72 -4.37 1.25
CA LYS A 54 12.26 -4.98 0.00
C LYS A 54 12.24 -3.90 -1.10
N ARG A 55 12.87 -4.19 -2.23
CA ARG A 55 12.91 -3.27 -3.37
C ARG A 55 11.75 -3.55 -4.31
N TRP A 56 10.84 -2.60 -4.43
CA TRP A 56 9.67 -2.69 -5.33
C TRP A 56 9.98 -2.26 -6.76
N ASN A 57 10.93 -1.33 -6.94
CA ASN A 57 11.27 -0.75 -8.25
C ASN A 57 12.53 -1.37 -8.85
N ARG A 58 12.66 -1.40 -10.17
CA ARG A 58 13.88 -1.89 -10.84
C ARG A 58 15.11 -1.03 -10.51
N ARG A 59 16.30 -1.64 -10.54
CA ARG A 59 17.58 -0.92 -10.46
C ARG A 59 17.86 -0.09 -11.69
N LYS A 60 18.33 1.16 -11.48
CA LYS A 60 18.88 1.99 -12.55
C LYS A 60 20.04 1.24 -13.20
N LEU A 61 20.03 1.15 -14.53
CA LEU A 61 21.09 0.49 -15.30
C LEU A 61 22.40 1.28 -15.15
N SER A 62 23.51 0.56 -14.98
CA SER A 62 24.85 1.17 -15.02
C SER A 62 25.19 1.66 -16.44
N LEU A 63 26.23 2.48 -16.55
CA LEU A 63 26.70 2.99 -17.84
C LEU A 63 27.11 1.85 -18.78
N ALA A 64 27.92 0.90 -18.29
CA ALA A 64 28.33 -0.29 -19.05
C ALA A 64 27.13 -1.07 -19.59
N GLN A 65 26.12 -1.36 -18.74
CA GLN A 65 24.90 -2.04 -19.18
C GLN A 65 24.12 -1.28 -20.26
N ARG A 66 24.19 0.06 -20.27
CA ARG A 66 23.58 0.86 -21.33
C ARG A 66 24.40 0.79 -22.62
N GLN A 67 25.72 0.87 -22.53
CA GLN A 67 26.62 0.76 -23.68
C GLN A 67 26.52 -0.61 -24.35
N ASP A 68 26.54 -1.70 -23.56
CA ASP A 68 26.37 -3.06 -24.05
C ASP A 68 25.02 -3.24 -24.75
N ARG A 69 23.94 -2.69 -24.17
CA ARG A 69 22.62 -2.71 -24.80
C ARG A 69 22.63 -2.00 -26.16
N ILE A 70 23.31 -0.86 -26.27
CA ILE A 70 23.41 -0.12 -27.53
C ILE A 70 24.19 -0.95 -28.55
N ALA A 71 25.34 -1.52 -28.15
CA ALA A 71 26.15 -2.37 -29.02
C ALA A 71 25.37 -3.60 -29.50
N GLN A 72 24.67 -4.29 -28.60
CA GLN A 72 23.82 -5.43 -28.91
C GLN A 72 22.71 -5.06 -29.90
N ARG A 73 22.03 -3.93 -29.70
CA ARG A 73 20.98 -3.44 -30.60
C ARG A 73 21.51 -3.11 -32.00
N LYS A 74 22.70 -2.49 -32.08
CA LYS A 74 23.36 -2.21 -33.37
C LYS A 74 23.75 -3.51 -34.08
N ALA A 75 24.36 -4.44 -33.37
CA ALA A 75 24.76 -5.73 -33.93
C ALA A 75 23.56 -6.57 -34.39
N SER A 76 22.47 -6.59 -33.62
CA SER A 76 21.24 -7.30 -34.03
C SER A 76 20.61 -6.69 -35.28
N PHE A 77 20.66 -5.36 -35.42
CA PHE A 77 20.16 -4.68 -36.60
C PHE A 77 20.97 -5.04 -37.84
N LEU A 78 22.30 -4.94 -37.77
CA LEU A 78 23.18 -5.33 -38.89
C LEU A 78 23.02 -6.79 -39.29
N ARG A 79 22.87 -7.69 -38.31
CA ARG A 79 22.59 -9.11 -38.57
C ARG A 79 21.24 -9.32 -39.26
N ALA A 80 20.22 -8.56 -38.87
CA ALA A 80 18.91 -8.65 -39.51
C ALA A 80 18.97 -8.14 -40.96
N GLN A 81 19.70 -7.06 -41.23
CA GLN A 81 19.91 -6.54 -42.58
C GLN A 81 20.60 -7.57 -43.48
N ALA A 82 21.72 -8.13 -43.02
CA ALA A 82 22.46 -9.14 -43.77
C ALA A 82 21.64 -10.41 -44.07
N LYS A 83 20.62 -10.74 -43.25
CA LYS A 83 19.70 -11.86 -43.49
C LYS A 83 18.57 -11.56 -44.47
N VAL A 84 18.28 -10.29 -44.74
CA VAL A 84 17.30 -9.87 -45.75
C VAL A 84 17.96 -9.76 -47.12
N ASP A 85 19.27 -9.51 -47.13
CA ASP A 85 20.08 -9.36 -48.33
C ASP A 85 20.61 -10.71 -48.89
N ASP A 86 20.49 -11.81 -48.14
CA ASP A 86 20.70 -13.23 -48.55
C ASP A 86 19.37 -13.89 -48.96
#